data_AF-A0A7C0X457-F1
#
_entry.id   AF-A0A7C0X457-F1
#
_cell.length_a   1.000
_cell.length_b   1.000
_cell.length_c   1.000
_cell.angle_alpha   90.00
_cell.angle_beta   90.00
_cell.angle_gamma   90.00
#
_symmetry.space_group_name_H-M   'P 1'
#
loop_
_entity.id
_entity.type
_entity.pdbx_description
1 polymer ?
#
loop_
_entity_poly.entity_id
_entity_poly.type
_entity_poly.pdbx_seq_one_letter_code
_entity_poly.pdbx_strand_id
1 'polypeptide(L)'
;MTRKRFGVGRTGGTKSSQEIDGTAKAIMGVILLLCFFYLVYASLKYSERFLSGAEVEHFNYGSEGSGLIDDMSKCSVRVFIGREGSERWLDIKSVVESTGFGNISIAYIVSPQDVKDSIYYVPSSVVSLNKLISATKTISERAELPEPVRLDAQIIIGKDIPTIYRNALSNEEFDLSGISFEILNGSGIEGAASQVADLLRSHGGRINDIRNADSFNYDKTFIRTGMGQKSHIIPVLDFFGMGDG
;
A
#
# COMPACT_ATOMS: atom_id res chain seq x y z
N MET A 1 -69.65 -66.15 12.54
CA MET A 1 -68.58 -65.16 12.79
C MET A 1 -67.44 -65.43 11.83
N THR A 2 -67.30 -64.63 10.77
CA THR A 2 -66.40 -64.91 9.64
C THR A 2 -65.42 -63.75 9.52
N ARG A 3 -64.14 -63.95 9.87
CA ARG A 3 -63.10 -62.91 9.81
C ARG A 3 -62.51 -62.84 8.39
N LYS A 4 -62.81 -61.75 7.68
CA LYS A 4 -62.17 -61.32 6.43
C LYS A 4 -60.70 -60.92 6.73
N ARG A 5 -59.74 -61.59 6.08
CA ARG A 5 -58.33 -61.14 6.04
C ARG A 5 -58.17 -60.12 4.91
N PHE A 6 -57.82 -58.89 5.24
CA PHE A 6 -57.36 -57.90 4.27
C PHE A 6 -55.89 -58.16 3.95
N GLY A 7 -55.60 -58.58 2.71
CA GLY A 7 -54.25 -58.63 2.18
C GLY A 7 -53.81 -57.22 1.79
N VAL A 8 -52.82 -56.68 2.50
CA VAL A 8 -52.13 -55.45 2.10
C VAL A 8 -51.04 -55.84 1.11
N GLY A 9 -51.31 -55.66 -0.18
CA GLY A 9 -50.32 -55.82 -1.24
C GLY A 9 -49.30 -54.69 -1.18
N ARG A 10 -48.06 -55.02 -0.79
CA ARG A 10 -46.94 -54.08 -0.74
C ARG A 10 -46.13 -54.26 -2.03
N THR A 11 -46.46 -53.51 -3.07
CA THR A 11 -45.69 -53.45 -4.33
C THR A 11 -44.47 -52.54 -4.15
N GLY A 12 -43.45 -53.05 -3.46
CA GLY A 12 -42.15 -52.40 -3.34
C GLY A 12 -41.29 -52.69 -4.56
N GLY A 13 -41.48 -51.92 -5.64
CA GLY A 13 -40.55 -51.90 -6.77
C GLY A 13 -39.24 -51.24 -6.33
N THR A 14 -38.23 -52.03 -5.98
CA THR A 14 -36.87 -51.55 -5.78
C THR A 14 -36.33 -51.07 -7.11
N LYS A 15 -36.28 -49.74 -7.33
CA LYS A 15 -35.52 -49.18 -8.45
C LYS A 15 -34.09 -49.68 -8.35
N SER A 16 -33.57 -50.19 -9.46
CA SER A 16 -32.26 -50.80 -9.49
C SER A 16 -31.20 -49.79 -9.06
N SER A 17 -30.22 -50.23 -8.26
CA SER A 17 -29.14 -49.40 -7.71
C SER A 17 -28.38 -48.60 -8.80
N GLN A 18 -28.40 -49.07 -10.05
CA GLN A 18 -27.77 -48.40 -11.19
C GLN A 18 -28.47 -47.09 -11.63
N GLU A 19 -29.80 -46.96 -11.48
CA GLU A 19 -30.50 -45.71 -11.84
C GLU A 19 -30.21 -44.57 -10.85
N ILE A 20 -29.95 -44.91 -9.58
CA ILE A 20 -29.68 -43.94 -8.52
C ILE A 20 -28.28 -43.32 -8.71
N ASP A 21 -27.29 -44.11 -9.15
CA ASP A 21 -25.91 -43.64 -9.37
C ASP A 21 -25.79 -42.67 -10.56
N GLY A 22 -26.53 -42.91 -11.65
CA GLY A 22 -26.56 -42.01 -12.80
C GLY A 22 -27.13 -40.64 -12.46
N THR A 23 -28.21 -40.62 -11.67
CA THR A 23 -28.87 -39.37 -11.25
C THR A 23 -27.96 -38.55 -10.30
N ALA A 24 -27.27 -39.21 -9.37
CA ALA A 24 -26.35 -38.54 -8.46
C ALA A 24 -25.15 -37.90 -9.19
N LYS A 25 -24.59 -38.58 -10.19
CA LYS A 25 -23.50 -38.05 -11.03
C LYS A 25 -23.93 -36.83 -11.85
N ALA A 26 -25.14 -36.85 -12.39
CA ALA A 26 -25.69 -35.71 -13.13
C ALA A 26 -25.88 -34.49 -12.22
N ILE A 27 -26.41 -34.68 -11.00
CA ILE A 27 -26.59 -33.59 -10.03
C ILE A 27 -25.24 -32.99 -9.61
N MET A 28 -24.24 -33.84 -9.32
CA MET A 28 -22.88 -33.39 -9.00
C MET A 28 -22.25 -32.57 -10.15
N GLY A 29 -22.43 -33.00 -11.39
CA GLY A 29 -21.95 -32.26 -12.56
C GLY A 29 -22.57 -30.86 -12.68
N VAL A 30 -23.88 -30.74 -12.44
CA VAL A 30 -24.57 -29.45 -12.45
C VAL A 30 -24.11 -28.54 -11.31
N ILE A 31 -23.92 -29.08 -10.09
CA ILE A 31 -23.41 -28.30 -8.94
C ILE A 31 -22.02 -27.76 -9.24
N LEU A 32 -21.10 -28.59 -9.76
CA LEU A 32 -19.75 -28.15 -10.11
C LEU A 32 -19.75 -27.06 -11.19
N LEU A 33 -20.63 -27.20 -12.19
CA LEU A 33 -20.78 -26.20 -13.25
C LEU A 33 -21.30 -24.86 -12.69
N LEU A 34 -22.29 -24.90 -11.79
CA LEU A 34 -22.81 -23.70 -11.12
C LEU A 34 -21.76 -23.04 -10.21
N CYS A 35 -20.97 -23.83 -9.48
CA CYS A 35 -19.84 -23.32 -8.70
C CYS A 35 -18.79 -22.65 -9.59
N PHE A 36 -18.48 -23.23 -10.75
CA PHE A 36 -17.57 -22.63 -11.72
C PHE A 36 -18.11 -21.28 -12.24
N PHE A 37 -19.38 -21.23 -12.67
CA PHE A 37 -19.99 -19.97 -13.11
C PHE A 37 -20.07 -18.93 -11.99
N TYR A 38 -20.33 -19.34 -10.75
CA TYR A 38 -20.32 -18.43 -9.60
C TYR A 38 -18.92 -17.87 -9.35
N LEU A 39 -17.86 -18.68 -9.45
CA LEU A 39 -16.47 -18.22 -9.30
C LEU A 39 -16.06 -17.25 -10.42
N VAL A 40 -16.45 -17.55 -11.67
CA VAL A 40 -16.21 -16.65 -12.81
C VAL A 40 -16.97 -15.34 -12.64
N TYR A 41 -18.26 -15.40 -12.29
CA TYR A 41 -19.08 -14.22 -12.05
C TYR A 41 -18.58 -13.40 -10.86
N ALA A 42 -18.19 -14.04 -9.76
CA ALA A 42 -17.59 -13.36 -8.61
C ALA A 42 -16.29 -12.67 -9.02
N SER A 43 -15.44 -13.31 -9.82
CA SER A 43 -14.19 -12.72 -10.33
C SER A 43 -14.46 -11.51 -11.24
N LEU A 44 -15.44 -11.59 -12.14
CA LEU A 44 -15.83 -10.49 -13.04
C LEU A 44 -16.44 -9.31 -12.26
N LYS A 45 -17.33 -9.59 -11.30
CA LYS A 45 -17.95 -8.55 -10.47
C LYS A 45 -16.94 -7.91 -9.50
N TYR A 46 -15.92 -8.67 -9.07
CA TYR A 46 -14.81 -8.14 -8.30
C TYR A 46 -13.95 -7.19 -9.15
N SER A 47 -13.74 -7.49 -10.44
CA SER A 47 -13.02 -6.59 -11.35
C SER A 47 -13.77 -5.29 -11.67
N GLU A 48 -15.10 -5.30 -11.80
CA GLU A 48 -15.87 -4.08 -12.12
C GLU A 48 -15.96 -3.08 -10.94
N ARG A 49 -15.85 -3.55 -9.69
CA ARG A 49 -15.91 -2.68 -8.50
C ARG A 49 -14.61 -1.96 -8.16
N PHE A 50 -13.49 -2.31 -8.80
CA PHE A 50 -12.15 -1.77 -8.50
C PHE A 50 -11.57 -0.87 -9.61
N LEU A 51 -12.37 -0.48 -10.61
CA LEU A 51 -11.94 0.45 -11.66
C LEU A 51 -12.03 1.93 -11.25
N SER A 52 -12.21 2.26 -9.96
CA SER A 52 -12.07 3.62 -9.45
C SER A 52 -10.66 3.84 -8.89
N GLY A 53 -9.85 4.49 -9.71
CA GLY A 53 -8.39 4.59 -9.62
C GLY A 53 -7.82 5.06 -8.28
N ALA A 54 -6.58 4.63 -8.06
CA ALA A 54 -5.70 5.11 -7.02
C ALA A 54 -5.48 6.64 -7.15
N GLU A 55 -5.28 7.31 -6.02
CA GLU A 55 -5.25 8.78 -5.96
C GLU A 55 -3.83 9.27 -5.68
N VAL A 56 -3.38 10.23 -6.48
CA VAL A 56 -2.14 10.96 -6.21
C VAL A 56 -2.48 12.13 -5.28
N GLU A 57 -2.21 11.97 -4.00
CA GLU A 57 -2.26 13.09 -3.06
C GLU A 57 -1.04 13.99 -3.27
N HIS A 58 -1.25 15.09 -3.98
CA HIS A 58 -0.33 16.21 -3.94
C HIS A 58 -0.55 17.01 -2.66
N PHE A 59 0.51 17.23 -1.87
CA PHE A 59 0.49 18.26 -0.84
C PHE A 59 0.38 19.63 -1.52
N ASN A 60 -0.85 20.09 -1.71
CA ASN A 60 -1.17 21.39 -2.30
C ASN A 60 -0.82 22.49 -1.29
N TYR A 61 0.39 23.05 -1.37
CA TYR A 61 0.80 24.22 -0.58
C TYR A 61 1.10 25.42 -1.48
N GLY A 62 0.05 26.12 -1.88
CA GLY A 62 0.14 27.50 -2.39
C GLY A 62 0.70 27.65 -3.81
N SER A 63 0.01 28.46 -4.59
CA SER A 63 0.18 28.70 -6.03
C SER A 63 1.59 29.03 -6.50
N GLU A 64 1.83 28.60 -7.74
CA GLU A 64 2.95 28.85 -8.64
C GLU A 64 3.44 30.32 -8.61
N GLY A 65 4.55 30.53 -7.90
CA GLY A 65 5.44 31.65 -8.13
C GLY A 65 6.79 31.08 -8.56
N SER A 66 7.24 31.37 -9.76
CA SER A 66 8.42 30.80 -10.44
C SER A 66 9.78 31.21 -9.85
N GLY A 67 9.84 31.58 -8.57
CA GLY A 67 11.08 31.85 -7.84
C GLY A 67 11.38 30.71 -6.88
N LEU A 68 12.67 30.36 -6.72
CA LEU A 68 13.15 29.60 -5.56
C LEU A 68 12.83 30.44 -4.32
N ILE A 69 11.75 30.11 -3.62
CA ILE A 69 11.42 30.74 -2.35
C ILE A 69 12.07 29.85 -1.30
N ASP A 70 13.12 30.36 -0.67
CA ASP A 70 13.91 29.64 0.32
C ASP A 70 13.20 29.52 1.69
N ASP A 71 11.91 29.21 1.63
CA ASP A 71 10.96 29.18 2.72
C ASP A 71 10.75 27.75 3.20
N MET A 72 11.48 27.41 4.26
CA MET A 72 11.41 26.11 4.94
C MET A 72 10.01 25.79 5.45
N SER A 73 9.11 26.78 5.58
CA SER A 73 7.73 26.55 5.99
C SER A 73 6.94 25.67 5.01
N LYS A 74 7.43 25.52 3.77
CA LYS A 74 6.82 24.67 2.73
C LYS A 74 7.44 23.28 2.63
N CYS A 75 8.41 22.96 3.47
CA CYS A 75 9.05 21.65 3.51
C CYS A 75 8.44 20.78 4.62
N SER A 76 8.50 19.46 4.39
CA SER A 76 8.21 18.47 5.41
C SER A 76 9.47 17.73 5.82
N VAL A 77 9.62 17.56 7.13
CA VAL A 77 10.61 16.65 7.72
C VAL A 77 9.87 15.62 8.53
N ARG A 78 10.31 14.36 8.41
CA ARG A 78 9.79 13.27 9.22
C ARG A 78 10.88 12.67 10.07
N VAL A 79 10.66 12.64 11.38
CA VAL A 79 11.60 12.05 12.33
C VAL A 79 10.88 10.90 13.03
N PHE A 80 11.45 9.71 12.88
CA PHE A 80 10.99 8.50 13.53
C PHE A 80 11.91 8.20 14.68
N ILE A 81 11.32 8.05 15.85
CA ILE A 81 12.04 7.79 17.09
C ILE A 81 11.63 6.42 17.55
N GLY A 82 12.61 5.53 17.60
CA GLY A 82 12.52 4.20 18.16
C GLY A 82 12.55 4.21 19.69
N ARG A 83 12.69 3.03 20.26
CA ARG A 83 12.72 2.87 21.72
C ARG A 83 13.89 3.60 22.37
N GLU A 84 15.08 3.53 21.76
CA GLU A 84 16.30 4.15 22.31
C GLU A 84 16.20 5.68 22.32
N GLY A 85 15.74 6.31 21.23
CA GLY A 85 15.58 7.75 21.17
C GLY A 85 14.41 8.30 22.00
N SER A 86 13.53 7.43 22.54
CA SER A 86 12.31 7.84 23.25
C SER A 86 12.58 8.66 24.52
N GLU A 87 13.68 8.36 25.22
CA GLU A 87 14.10 9.11 26.41
C GLU A 87 14.49 10.55 26.09
N ARG A 88 14.90 10.80 24.83
CA ARG A 88 15.30 12.12 24.32
C ARG A 88 14.20 12.81 23.50
N TRP A 89 12.98 12.29 23.51
CA TRP A 89 11.88 12.77 22.66
C TRP A 89 11.70 14.30 22.71
N LEU A 90 11.70 14.89 23.91
CA LEU A 90 11.49 16.33 24.09
C LEU A 90 12.63 17.16 23.51
N ASP A 91 13.87 16.68 23.64
CA ASP A 91 15.05 17.35 23.10
C ASP A 91 15.06 17.28 21.57
N ILE A 92 14.77 16.09 21.01
CA ILE A 92 14.66 15.89 19.57
C ILE A 92 13.57 16.79 19.00
N LYS A 93 12.40 16.83 19.65
CA LYS A 93 11.28 17.70 19.23
C LYS A 93 11.69 19.17 19.22
N SER A 94 12.30 19.65 20.29
CA SER A 94 12.80 21.03 20.40
C SER A 94 13.80 21.38 19.29
N VAL A 95 14.73 20.47 18.98
CA VAL A 95 15.68 20.63 17.89
C VAL A 95 14.96 20.76 16.55
N VAL A 96 14.04 19.86 16.23
CA VAL A 96 13.30 19.87 14.95
C VAL A 96 12.45 21.15 14.82
N GLU A 97 11.73 21.54 15.86
CA GLU A 97 10.93 22.77 15.88
C GLU A 97 11.77 24.04 15.69
N SER A 98 13.04 24.02 16.13
CA SER A 98 13.96 25.15 15.95
C SER A 98 14.47 25.37 14.51
N THR A 99 14.23 24.42 13.59
CA THR A 99 14.79 24.48 12.22
C THR A 99 13.90 25.20 11.20
N GLY A 100 12.68 25.60 11.59
CA GLY A 100 11.80 26.41 10.75
C GLY A 100 11.06 25.64 9.65
N PHE A 101 11.02 24.30 9.69
CA PHE A 101 10.09 23.53 8.87
C PHE A 101 8.65 23.87 9.21
N GLY A 102 7.80 24.05 8.21
CA GLY A 102 6.39 24.40 8.45
C GLY A 102 5.50 23.19 8.65
N ASN A 103 5.94 22.01 8.19
CA ASN A 103 5.29 20.76 8.53
C ASN A 103 6.30 19.78 9.13
N ILE A 104 6.19 19.59 10.44
CA ILE A 104 7.04 18.70 11.22
C ILE A 104 6.19 17.52 11.64
N SER A 105 6.52 16.33 11.16
CA SER A 105 5.89 15.09 11.62
C SER A 105 6.93 14.29 12.37
N ILE A 106 6.84 14.31 13.70
CA ILE A 106 7.66 13.49 14.57
C ILE A 106 6.76 12.37 15.05
N ALA A 107 7.12 11.14 14.74
CA ALA A 107 6.38 9.97 15.13
C ALA A 107 7.19 9.15 16.11
N TYR A 108 6.62 8.93 17.29
CA TYR A 108 7.11 7.94 18.23
C TYR A 108 6.43 6.61 17.92
N ILE A 109 7.21 5.63 17.48
CA ILE A 109 6.65 4.32 17.12
C ILE A 109 6.92 3.35 18.27
N VAL A 110 5.88 3.11 19.09
CA VAL A 110 5.86 2.04 20.09
C VAL A 110 5.53 0.72 19.39
N SER A 111 6.41 0.27 18.50
CA SER A 111 6.32 -1.07 17.92
C SER A 111 7.22 -2.01 18.71
N PRO A 112 6.79 -3.26 18.98
CA PRO A 112 7.66 -4.28 19.56
C PRO A 112 8.81 -4.71 18.63
N GLN A 113 8.80 -4.29 17.36
CA GLN A 113 9.90 -4.51 16.42
C GLN A 113 10.85 -3.31 16.42
N ASP A 114 12.15 -3.57 16.24
CA ASP A 114 13.27 -2.63 16.28
C ASP A 114 13.17 -1.50 15.24
N VAL A 115 12.26 -0.55 15.43
CA VAL A 115 12.24 0.68 14.64
C VAL A 115 13.47 1.48 15.02
N LYS A 116 14.39 1.63 14.08
CA LYS A 116 15.58 2.46 14.25
C LYS A 116 15.21 3.92 14.12
N ASP A 117 15.85 4.75 14.93
CA ASP A 117 15.82 6.19 14.79
C ASP A 117 16.16 6.57 13.34
N SER A 118 15.31 7.36 12.69
CA SER A 118 15.46 7.67 11.27
C SER A 118 14.96 9.08 10.97
N ILE A 119 15.68 9.81 10.13
CA ILE A 119 15.25 11.11 9.60
C ILE A 119 15.02 10.95 8.11
N TYR A 120 13.81 11.26 7.65
CA TYR A 120 13.47 11.32 6.24
C TYR A 120 13.09 12.73 5.85
N TYR A 121 13.48 13.13 4.64
CA TYR A 121 13.02 14.36 4.03
C TYR A 121 12.60 14.13 2.59
N VAL A 122 11.58 14.87 2.17
CA VAL A 122 11.07 14.84 0.80
C VAL A 122 11.34 16.22 0.18
N PRO A 123 12.20 16.31 -0.86
CA PRO A 123 12.55 17.58 -1.46
C PRO A 123 11.36 18.23 -2.17
N SER A 124 11.13 19.51 -1.90
CA SER A 124 10.14 20.34 -2.59
C SER A 124 10.85 21.20 -3.63
N SER A 125 10.22 21.42 -4.79
CA SER A 125 10.74 22.29 -5.87
C SER A 125 10.91 23.75 -5.45
N VAL A 126 10.32 24.14 -4.32
CA VAL A 126 10.32 25.52 -3.86
C VAL A 126 11.59 25.85 -3.07
N VAL A 127 12.19 24.87 -2.37
CA VAL A 127 13.35 25.08 -1.50
C VAL A 127 14.61 24.45 -2.09
N SER A 128 15.73 25.15 -1.93
CA SER A 128 17.05 24.64 -2.30
C SER A 128 17.35 23.30 -1.62
N LEU A 129 17.66 22.27 -2.41
CA LEU A 129 18.07 20.96 -1.90
C LEU A 129 19.22 21.06 -0.90
N ASN A 130 20.19 21.95 -1.13
CA ASN A 130 21.33 22.16 -0.22
C ASN A 130 20.89 22.69 1.15
N LYS A 131 19.90 23.58 1.19
CA LYS A 131 19.36 24.08 2.45
C LYS A 131 18.62 23.00 3.22
N LEU A 132 17.82 22.20 2.52
CA LEU A 132 17.10 21.07 3.11
C LEU A 132 18.07 20.03 3.70
N ILE A 133 19.13 19.69 2.96
CA ILE A 133 20.21 18.82 3.44
C ILE A 133 20.89 19.43 4.66
N SER A 134 21.25 20.72 4.62
CA SER A 134 21.90 21.39 5.75
C SER A 134 21.00 21.39 7.00
N ALA A 135 19.72 21.69 6.86
CA ALA A 135 18.78 21.74 7.98
C ALA A 135 18.57 20.36 8.61
N THR A 136 18.38 19.33 7.79
CA THR A 136 18.21 17.95 8.26
C THR A 136 19.49 17.40 8.90
N LYS A 137 20.67 17.78 8.38
CA LYS A 137 21.95 17.45 9.00
C LYS A 137 22.12 18.10 10.37
N THR A 138 21.73 19.36 10.51
CA THR A 138 21.71 20.03 11.83
C THR A 138 20.79 19.31 12.82
N ILE A 139 19.65 18.77 12.37
CA ILE A 139 18.80 17.93 13.22
C ILE A 139 19.56 16.67 13.64
N SER A 140 20.12 15.92 12.67
CA SER A 140 20.87 14.69 12.92
C SER A 140 22.01 14.91 13.93
N GLU A 141 22.82 15.95 13.74
CA GLU A 141 23.95 16.27 14.63
C GLU A 141 23.50 16.67 16.04
N ARG A 142 22.55 17.60 16.16
CA ARG A 142 22.12 18.13 17.47
C ARG A 142 21.28 17.14 18.27
N ALA A 143 20.54 16.28 17.57
CA ALA A 143 19.68 15.27 18.17
C ALA A 143 20.37 13.92 18.29
N GLU A 144 21.64 13.79 17.85
CA GLU A 144 22.39 12.54 17.80
C GLU A 144 21.56 11.40 17.15
N LEU A 145 20.99 11.71 15.98
CA LEU A 145 20.21 10.79 15.16
C LEU A 145 21.02 10.37 13.93
N PRO A 146 20.69 9.23 13.28
CA PRO A 146 21.35 8.81 12.07
C PRO A 146 21.26 9.83 10.93
N GLU A 147 22.15 9.67 9.94
CA GLU A 147 22.21 10.54 8.77
C GLU A 147 20.85 10.61 8.05
N PRO A 148 20.39 11.81 7.65
CA PRO A 148 19.11 11.96 6.98
C PRO A 148 19.05 11.26 5.64
N VAL A 149 17.93 10.58 5.39
CA VAL A 149 17.67 9.85 4.15
C VAL A 149 16.70 10.65 3.28
N ARG A 150 17.14 10.93 2.04
CA ARG A 150 16.25 11.49 1.01
C ARG A 150 15.25 10.42 0.55
N LEU A 151 13.99 10.82 0.43
CA LEU A 151 12.95 10.06 -0.25
C LEU A 151 12.46 10.82 -1.48
N ASP A 152 12.26 10.10 -2.58
CA ASP A 152 11.63 10.67 -3.78
C ASP A 152 10.12 10.40 -3.79
N ALA A 153 9.70 9.24 -3.27
CA ALA A 153 8.30 8.90 -3.08
C ALA A 153 8.05 8.11 -1.78
N GLN A 154 6.88 8.35 -1.19
CA GLN A 154 6.28 7.49 -0.18
C GLN A 154 5.05 6.82 -0.79
N ILE A 155 4.96 5.50 -0.68
CA ILE A 155 3.84 4.70 -1.18
C ILE A 155 3.06 4.18 0.02
N ILE A 156 1.77 4.48 0.09
CA ILE A 156 0.85 3.97 1.11
C ILE A 156 -0.07 2.98 0.44
N ILE A 157 0.08 1.70 0.77
CA ILE A 157 -0.62 0.61 0.10
C ILE A 157 -2.05 0.50 0.65
N GLY A 158 -3.03 0.51 -0.25
CA GLY A 158 -4.42 0.25 0.07
C GLY A 158 -4.88 -1.16 -0.29
N LYS A 159 -6.17 -1.42 -0.09
CA LYS A 159 -6.82 -2.72 -0.39
C LYS A 159 -6.92 -3.02 -1.89
N ASP A 160 -6.70 -2.03 -2.75
CA ASP A 160 -6.57 -2.15 -4.20
C ASP A 160 -5.23 -2.78 -4.65
N ILE A 161 -4.34 -3.14 -3.73
CA ILE A 161 -3.03 -3.72 -4.05
C ILE A 161 -3.06 -4.92 -5.02
N PRO A 162 -4.05 -5.85 -4.99
CA PRO A 162 -4.06 -6.95 -5.96
C PRO A 162 -4.21 -6.47 -7.42
N THR A 163 -4.91 -5.35 -7.64
CA THR A 163 -5.06 -4.73 -8.96
C THR A 163 -3.74 -4.10 -9.40
N ILE A 164 -3.12 -3.35 -8.50
CA ILE A 164 -1.83 -2.69 -8.75
C ILE A 164 -0.73 -3.70 -9.08
N TYR A 165 -0.67 -4.80 -8.33
CA TYR A 165 0.31 -5.86 -8.56
C TYR A 165 0.14 -6.49 -9.95
N ARG A 166 -1.11 -6.68 -10.39
CA ARG A 166 -1.40 -7.21 -11.72
C ARG A 166 -0.92 -6.27 -12.83
N ASN A 167 -1.15 -4.97 -12.67
CA ASN A 167 -0.70 -3.96 -13.63
C ASN A 167 0.82 -3.89 -13.70
N ALA A 168 1.49 -3.89 -12.54
CA ALA A 168 2.95 -3.86 -12.46
C ALA A 168 3.60 -5.09 -13.10
N LEU A 169 3.00 -6.28 -12.95
CA LEU A 169 3.52 -7.50 -13.58
C LEU A 169 3.36 -7.51 -15.11
N SER A 170 2.42 -6.76 -15.68
CA SER A 170 2.29 -6.64 -17.14
C SER A 170 3.27 -5.66 -17.79
N ASN A 171 4.07 -4.99 -16.97
CA ASN A 171 4.85 -3.83 -17.35
C ASN A 171 6.36 -4.10 -17.22
N GLU A 172 6.96 -4.75 -18.22
CA GLU A 172 8.37 -5.17 -18.18
C GLU A 172 9.39 -4.04 -18.46
N GLU A 173 8.95 -2.86 -18.91
CA GLU A 173 9.84 -1.81 -19.45
C GLU A 173 10.15 -0.63 -18.51
N PHE A 174 9.81 -0.69 -17.22
CA PHE A 174 10.08 0.44 -16.32
C PHE A 174 11.45 0.35 -15.64
N ASP A 175 12.23 1.43 -15.77
CA ASP A 175 13.44 1.66 -15.00
C ASP A 175 13.16 2.65 -13.86
N LEU A 176 13.23 2.17 -12.62
CA LEU A 176 13.08 2.96 -11.41
C LEU A 176 14.44 3.27 -10.75
N SER A 177 15.54 3.06 -11.47
CA SER A 177 16.89 3.35 -11.00
C SER A 177 17.04 4.80 -10.55
N GLY A 178 17.60 4.97 -9.35
CA GLY A 178 17.82 6.30 -8.76
C GLY A 178 16.60 6.89 -8.04
N ILE A 179 15.44 6.24 -8.11
CA ILE A 179 14.27 6.63 -7.32
C ILE A 179 14.29 5.90 -5.98
N SER A 180 14.14 6.66 -4.90
CA SER A 180 14.12 6.13 -3.55
C SER A 180 12.75 6.19 -2.89
N PHE A 181 12.38 5.06 -2.25
CA PHE A 181 11.04 4.80 -1.77
C PHE A 181 11.00 4.52 -0.27
N GLU A 182 9.90 4.94 0.32
CA GLU A 182 9.37 4.46 1.58
C GLU A 182 8.03 3.79 1.32
N ILE A 183 7.80 2.61 1.91
CA ILE A 183 6.58 1.85 1.67
C ILE A 183 5.86 1.60 2.99
N LEU A 184 4.61 2.08 3.05
CA LEU A 184 3.73 1.94 4.20
C LEU A 184 2.59 0.97 3.89
N ASN A 185 2.39 -0.03 4.74
CA ASN A 185 1.25 -0.93 4.66
C ASN A 185 0.02 -0.28 5.30
N GLY A 186 -0.88 0.25 4.48
CA GLY A 186 -2.17 0.79 4.90
C GLY A 186 -3.36 -0.12 4.66
N SER A 187 -3.13 -1.30 4.08
CA SER A 187 -4.18 -2.19 3.56
C SER A 187 -4.76 -3.16 4.58
N GLY A 188 -4.02 -3.42 5.67
CA GLY A 188 -4.31 -4.49 6.62
C GLY A 188 -3.95 -5.91 6.10
N ILE A 189 -3.40 -6.02 4.89
CA ILE A 189 -2.96 -7.29 4.30
C ILE A 189 -1.52 -7.55 4.72
N GLU A 190 -1.27 -8.68 5.37
CA GLU A 190 0.07 -9.06 5.81
C GLU A 190 1.02 -9.24 4.61
N GLY A 191 2.24 -8.70 4.73
CA GLY A 191 3.28 -8.82 3.70
C GLY A 191 3.09 -7.95 2.45
N ALA A 192 1.97 -7.23 2.28
CA ALA A 192 1.71 -6.42 1.09
C ALA A 192 2.81 -5.38 0.81
N ALA A 193 3.30 -4.70 1.85
CA ALA A 193 4.39 -3.73 1.71
C ALA A 193 5.71 -4.37 1.28
N SER A 194 6.04 -5.55 1.80
CA SER A 194 7.23 -6.30 1.37
C SER A 194 7.13 -6.75 -0.08
N GLN A 195 5.95 -7.22 -0.51
CA GLN A 195 5.73 -7.63 -1.90
C GLN A 195 5.89 -6.47 -2.88
N VAL A 196 5.36 -5.29 -2.55
CA VAL A 196 5.56 -4.07 -3.36
C VAL A 196 7.04 -3.65 -3.34
N ALA A 197 7.71 -3.77 -2.20
CA ALA A 197 9.13 -3.44 -2.10
C ALA A 197 9.98 -4.30 -3.01
N ASP A 198 9.76 -5.62 -3.00
CA ASP A 198 10.52 -6.56 -3.83
C ASP A 198 10.27 -6.31 -5.32
N LEU A 199 9.02 -5.99 -5.66
CA LEU A 199 8.64 -5.63 -7.02
C LEU A 199 9.29 -4.32 -7.49
N LEU A 200 9.36 -3.29 -6.66
CA LEU A 200 10.05 -2.05 -7.01
C LEU A 200 11.58 -2.24 -7.09
N ARG A 201 12.16 -3.07 -6.22
CA ARG A 201 13.58 -3.44 -6.27
C ARG A 201 13.94 -4.17 -7.55
N SER A 202 13.08 -5.07 -8.04
CA SER A 202 13.34 -5.79 -9.28
C SER A 202 13.42 -4.88 -10.50
N HIS A 203 12.89 -3.65 -10.39
CA HIS A 203 12.93 -2.61 -11.41
C HIS A 203 13.95 -1.49 -11.08
N GLY A 204 14.92 -1.75 -10.19
CA GLY A 204 16.00 -0.81 -9.87
C GLY A 204 15.70 0.22 -8.78
N GLY A 205 14.48 0.21 -8.21
CA GLY A 205 14.08 1.11 -7.15
C GLY A 205 14.83 0.88 -5.83
N ARG A 206 15.23 1.96 -5.14
CA ARG A 206 15.89 1.88 -3.83
C ARG A 206 14.88 1.97 -2.70
N ILE A 207 14.67 0.86 -1.98
CA ILE A 207 13.78 0.84 -0.81
C ILE A 207 14.55 1.22 0.44
N ASN A 208 14.23 2.38 1.00
CA ASN A 208 14.86 2.88 2.21
C ASN A 208 14.14 2.39 3.48
N ASP A 209 12.81 2.23 3.43
CA ASP A 209 12.02 1.81 4.60
C ASP A 209 10.75 1.05 4.19
N ILE A 210 10.33 0.11 5.05
CA ILE A 210 9.10 -0.69 4.93
C ILE A 210 8.47 -0.82 6.31
N ARG A 211 7.22 -0.38 6.47
CA ARG A 211 6.52 -0.43 7.77
C ARG A 211 5.01 -0.30 7.62
N ASN A 212 4.29 -0.20 8.73
CA ASN A 212 2.86 0.06 8.74
C ASN A 212 2.54 1.54 8.54
N ALA A 213 1.41 1.83 7.89
CA ALA A 213 0.85 3.17 7.88
C ALA A 213 0.23 3.52 9.24
N ASP A 214 -0.28 4.74 9.38
CA ASP A 214 -1.03 5.21 10.54
C ASP A 214 -2.41 4.54 10.70
N SER A 215 -2.91 3.92 9.64
CA SER A 215 -4.16 3.16 9.61
C SER A 215 -4.03 1.94 8.70
N PHE A 216 -4.81 0.89 8.97
CA PHE A 216 -4.86 -0.34 8.17
C PHE A 216 -6.11 -0.44 7.27
N ASN A 217 -6.83 0.68 7.09
CA ASN A 217 -8.10 0.72 6.39
C ASN A 217 -8.07 1.59 5.13
N TYR A 218 -6.90 1.82 4.54
CA TYR A 218 -6.81 2.53 3.26
C TYR A 218 -7.43 1.67 2.15
N ASP A 219 -8.50 2.16 1.54
CA ASP A 219 -9.16 1.44 0.45
C ASP A 219 -8.37 1.54 -0.86
N LYS A 220 -7.65 2.64 -1.06
CA LYS A 220 -6.82 2.92 -2.23
C LYS A 220 -5.35 3.06 -1.87
N THR A 221 -4.49 2.80 -2.85
CA THR A 221 -3.05 3.08 -2.75
C THR A 221 -2.79 4.54 -3.09
N PHE A 222 -1.87 5.16 -2.36
CA PHE A 222 -1.49 6.56 -2.53
C PHE A 222 0.01 6.66 -2.77
N ILE A 223 0.41 7.55 -3.67
CA ILE A 223 1.81 7.94 -3.84
C ILE A 223 1.95 9.40 -3.44
N ARG A 224 2.78 9.64 -2.43
CA ARG A 224 3.13 10.96 -1.94
C ARG A 224 4.53 11.30 -2.43
N THR A 225 4.68 12.47 -3.04
CA THR A 225 5.97 13.01 -3.47
C THR A 225 6.09 14.49 -3.09
N GLY A 226 7.31 15.02 -3.20
CA GLY A 226 7.58 16.42 -2.98
C GLY A 226 6.94 17.30 -4.04
N MET A 227 6.66 18.56 -3.67
CA MET A 227 6.13 19.53 -4.63
C MET A 227 7.07 19.65 -5.85
N GLY A 228 6.50 19.72 -7.06
CA GLY A 228 7.24 19.82 -8.31
C GLY A 228 8.08 18.60 -8.71
N GLN A 229 8.00 17.49 -7.95
CA GLN A 229 8.64 16.22 -8.31
C GLN A 229 7.71 15.28 -9.08
N LYS A 230 6.51 15.74 -9.51
CA LYS A 230 5.53 14.89 -10.23
C LYS A 230 6.17 14.22 -11.45
N SER A 231 6.95 14.95 -12.25
CA SER A 231 7.62 14.39 -13.45
C SER A 231 8.60 13.28 -13.11
N HIS A 232 9.25 13.33 -11.93
CA HIS A 232 10.21 12.32 -11.49
C HIS A 232 9.53 11.01 -11.07
N ILE A 233 8.27 11.06 -10.65
CA ILE A 233 7.49 9.88 -10.25
C ILE A 233 6.57 9.33 -11.34
N ILE A 234 6.55 9.91 -12.55
CA ILE A 234 5.75 9.39 -13.68
C ILE A 234 6.03 7.91 -13.93
N PRO A 235 7.30 7.43 -14.00
CA PRO A 235 7.57 6.01 -14.19
C PRO A 235 6.94 5.13 -13.11
N VAL A 236 6.84 5.63 -11.87
CA VAL A 236 6.23 4.92 -10.75
C VAL A 236 4.71 4.87 -10.91
N LEU A 237 4.10 5.97 -11.36
CA LEU A 237 2.66 6.02 -11.63
C LEU A 237 2.29 5.07 -12.76
N ASP A 238 3.04 5.11 -13.87
CA ASP A 238 2.83 4.23 -15.01
C ASP A 238 3.06 2.77 -14.63
N PHE A 239 4.10 2.48 -13.83
CA PHE A 239 4.38 1.16 -13.28
C PHE A 239 3.18 0.56 -12.56
N PHE A 240 2.49 1.35 -11.73
CA PHE A 240 1.29 0.90 -11.02
C PHE A 240 -0.02 1.00 -11.83
N GLY A 241 0.03 1.50 -13.07
CA GLY A 241 -1.17 1.79 -13.86
C GLY A 241 -2.01 2.92 -13.27
N MET A 242 -1.35 3.87 -12.60
CA MET A 242 -1.92 5.07 -11.98
C MET A 242 -1.67 6.34 -12.81
N GLY A 243 -0.98 6.22 -13.94
CA GLY A 243 -0.77 7.32 -14.87
C GLY A 243 -2.08 7.82 -15.46
N ASP A 244 -2.09 9.11 -15.83
CA ASP A 244 -3.18 9.75 -16.56
C ASP A 244 -3.22 9.13 -17.97
N GLY A 245 -3.92 8.00 -18.13
CA GLY A 245 -4.18 7.38 -19.45
C GLY A 245 -4.96 8.29 -20.39
#